data_AF-A0A4V0XDC0-F1
#
_entry.id   AF-A0A4V0XDC0-F1
#
_cell.length_a   1.000
_cell.length_b   1.000
_cell.length_c   1.000
_cell.angle_alpha   90.00
_cell.angle_beta   90.00
_cell.angle_gamma   90.00
#
_symmetry.space_group_name_H-M   'P 1'
#
loop_
_entity.id
_entity.type
_entity.pdbx_description
1 polymer ?
#
loop_
_entity_poly.entity_id
_entity_poly.type
_entity_poly.pdbx_seq_one_letter_code
_entity_poly.pdbx_strand_id
1 'polypeptide(L)'
;MHWRSQQPGWTYLQLMLPRPAEAMLASLRQRWGPKVLLWHMEGVRSQGENRLAGLPLLRFDGIEKLEALIADCLSLGAQLFDPHTIYVEDGGLGLVDAGQVAAKASNDPAGLLNPGKLRGWLERNQLERNQ
;
A
#
# COMPACT_ATOMS: atom_id res chain seq x y z
N MET A 1 14.10 -8.73 0.73
CA MET A 1 13.80 -9.02 -0.69
C MET A 1 14.42 -10.31 -1.25
N HIS A 2 15.37 -10.97 -0.57
CA HIS A 2 16.00 -12.21 -1.05
C HIS A 2 15.06 -13.42 -1.22
N TRP A 3 13.96 -13.50 -0.45
CA TRP A 3 13.00 -14.61 -0.58
C TRP A 3 12.29 -14.59 -1.94
N ARG A 4 11.82 -13.41 -2.38
CA ARG A 4 11.10 -13.25 -3.65
C ARG A 4 11.97 -13.53 -4.87
N SER A 5 13.26 -13.20 -4.81
CA SER A 5 14.20 -13.52 -5.89
C SER A 5 14.44 -15.02 -6.06
N GLN A 6 14.28 -15.80 -4.99
CA GLN A 6 14.44 -17.26 -5.03
C GLN A 6 13.09 -17.99 -5.24
N GLN A 7 11.99 -17.36 -4.84
CA GLN A 7 10.65 -17.93 -4.82
C GLN A 7 9.66 -16.98 -5.51
N PRO A 8 9.56 -17.02 -6.86
CA PRO A 8 8.79 -16.03 -7.64
C PRO A 8 7.27 -16.08 -7.38
N GLY A 9 6.76 -17.19 -6.82
CA GLY A 9 5.36 -17.32 -6.42
C GLY A 9 5.00 -16.60 -5.12
N TRP A 10 5.93 -15.86 -4.52
CA TRP A 10 5.68 -15.06 -3.32
C TRP A 10 5.66 -13.57 -3.65
N THR A 11 4.81 -12.84 -2.95
CA THR A 11 4.75 -11.38 -2.95
C THR A 11 4.66 -10.87 -1.51
N TYR A 12 4.46 -9.58 -1.31
CA TYR A 12 4.38 -8.96 0.01
C TYR A 12 3.31 -7.86 0.06
N LEU A 13 2.84 -7.52 1.26
CA LEU A 13 2.10 -6.29 1.52
C LEU A 13 2.97 -5.32 2.33
N GLN A 14 2.62 -4.04 2.36
CA GLN A 14 3.19 -3.09 3.32
C GLN A 14 2.05 -2.51 4.14
N LEU A 15 2.12 -2.70 5.45
CA LEU A 15 1.03 -2.39 6.37
C LEU A 15 1.56 -1.57 7.54
N MET A 16 0.81 -0.56 7.97
CA MET A 16 0.90 -0.06 9.34
C MET A 16 -0.17 -0.77 10.17
N LEU A 17 0.23 -1.46 11.23
CA LEU A 17 -0.70 -2.27 12.03
C LEU A 17 -1.56 -1.37 12.94
N PRO A 18 -2.79 -1.82 13.25
CA PRO A 18 -3.63 -1.20 14.26
C PRO A 18 -2.97 -1.34 15.64
N ARG A 19 -3.51 -0.58 16.60
CA ARG A 19 -3.14 -0.69 18.01
C ARG A 19 -4.39 -0.96 18.84
N PRO A 20 -4.40 -2.03 19.65
CA PRO A 20 -3.44 -3.14 19.71
C PRO A 20 -3.41 -3.98 18.40
N ALA A 21 -2.30 -4.67 18.13
CA ALA A 21 -2.11 -5.45 16.89
C ALA A 21 -2.51 -6.93 17.04
N GLU A 22 -2.57 -7.42 18.28
CA GLU A 22 -2.70 -8.83 18.64
C GLU A 22 -3.98 -9.46 18.05
N ALA A 23 -5.10 -8.75 18.11
CA ALA A 23 -6.38 -9.22 17.58
C ALA A 23 -6.34 -9.41 16.05
N MET A 24 -5.72 -8.46 15.34
CA MET A 24 -5.53 -8.57 13.88
C MET A 24 -4.64 -9.77 13.55
N LEU A 25 -3.49 -9.92 14.22
CA LEU A 25 -2.54 -10.99 13.97
C LEU A 25 -3.16 -12.38 14.22
N ALA A 26 -3.93 -12.51 15.30
CA ALA A 26 -4.65 -13.74 15.62
C ALA A 26 -5.70 -14.05 14.53
N SER A 27 -6.50 -13.06 14.12
CA SER A 27 -7.55 -13.22 13.11
C SER A 27 -6.97 -13.62 11.75
N LEU A 28 -5.92 -12.93 11.29
CA LEU A 28 -5.27 -13.25 10.01
C LEU A 28 -4.56 -14.60 10.06
N ARG A 29 -3.92 -14.95 11.19
CA ARG A 29 -3.32 -16.27 11.36
C ARG A 29 -4.36 -17.38 11.32
N GLN A 30 -5.53 -17.18 11.92
CA GLN A 30 -6.62 -18.17 11.90
C GLN A 30 -7.17 -18.37 10.48
N ARG A 31 -7.38 -17.28 9.73
CA ARG A 31 -8.00 -17.34 8.41
C ARG A 31 -7.06 -17.78 7.29
N TRP A 32 -5.83 -17.25 7.26
CA TRP A 32 -4.90 -17.45 6.16
C TRP A 32 -3.83 -18.50 6.46
N GLY A 33 -3.46 -18.64 7.73
CA GLY A 33 -2.47 -19.63 8.18
C GLY A 33 -1.04 -19.38 7.69
N PRO A 34 -0.05 -20.09 8.26
CA PRO A 34 1.36 -19.86 7.99
C PRO A 34 1.81 -20.33 6.59
N LYS A 35 0.98 -21.13 5.90
CA LYS A 35 1.25 -21.57 4.52
C LYS A 35 0.97 -20.46 3.48
N VAL A 36 0.11 -19.51 3.83
CA VAL A 36 -0.29 -18.40 2.94
C VAL A 36 0.32 -17.09 3.40
N LEU A 37 0.43 -16.84 4.71
CA LEU A 37 0.88 -15.56 5.27
C LEU A 37 1.99 -15.77 6.30
N LEU A 38 3.15 -15.16 6.06
CA LEU A 38 4.30 -15.15 6.96
C LEU A 38 4.64 -13.71 7.36
N TRP A 39 4.82 -13.47 8.65
CA TRP A 39 5.05 -12.12 9.18
C TRP A 39 6.52 -11.75 9.16
N HIS A 40 6.81 -10.59 8.59
CA HIS A 40 8.01 -9.79 8.86
C HIS A 40 7.52 -8.48 9.48
N MET A 41 8.06 -8.11 10.64
CA MET A 41 7.62 -6.94 11.40
C MET A 41 8.79 -6.01 11.68
N GLU A 42 8.50 -4.72 11.64
CA GLU A 42 9.46 -3.66 11.92
C GLU A 42 8.88 -2.73 12.99
N GLY A 43 9.62 -2.55 14.07
CA GLY A 43 9.32 -1.53 15.08
C GLY A 43 9.71 -0.17 14.53
N VAL A 44 8.76 0.75 14.44
CA VAL A 44 8.99 2.10 13.87
C VAL A 44 8.49 3.17 14.82
N ARG A 45 9.07 4.37 14.72
CA ARG A 45 8.53 5.56 15.37
C ARG A 45 7.79 6.40 14.34
N SER A 46 6.50 6.61 14.53
CA SER A 46 5.67 7.42 13.65
C SER A 46 4.80 8.36 14.48
N GLN A 47 4.76 9.64 14.09
CA GLN A 47 4.07 10.71 14.84
C GLN A 47 4.45 10.75 16.32
N GLY A 48 5.74 10.50 16.62
CA GLY A 48 6.26 10.51 17.99
C GLY A 48 6.00 9.24 18.79
N GLU A 49 5.27 8.26 18.25
CA GLU A 49 4.85 7.05 18.95
C GLU A 49 5.48 5.78 18.37
N ASN A 50 5.65 4.75 19.21
CA ASN A 50 6.06 3.42 18.78
C ASN A 50 4.90 2.72 18.07
N ARG A 51 5.18 2.19 16.89
CA ARG A 51 4.24 1.48 16.02
C ARG A 51 4.88 0.22 15.47
N LEU A 52 4.06 -0.69 14.95
CA LEU A 52 4.51 -1.84 14.19
C LEU A 52 4.13 -1.65 12.72
N ALA A 53 5.13 -1.69 11.85
CA ALA A 53 4.94 -1.89 10.42
C ALA A 53 5.08 -3.39 10.10
N GLY A 54 4.31 -3.85 9.12
CA GLY A 54 4.32 -5.22 8.64
C GLY A 54 4.70 -5.27 7.17
N LEU A 55 5.60 -6.19 6.84
CA LEU A 55 5.95 -6.58 5.47
C LEU A 55 5.61 -8.06 5.25
N PRO A 56 4.35 -8.49 5.48
CA PRO A 56 4.04 -9.90 5.45
C PRO A 56 4.28 -10.46 4.05
N LEU A 57 4.96 -11.60 3.99
CA LEU A 57 5.12 -12.39 2.78
C LEU A 57 3.87 -13.22 2.58
N LEU A 58 3.36 -13.25 1.35
CA LEU A 58 2.24 -14.09 0.97
C LEU A 58 2.52 -14.86 -0.30
N ARG A 59 1.98 -16.07 -0.38
CA ARG A 59 2.00 -16.85 -1.62
C ARG A 59 0.93 -16.32 -2.56
N PHE A 60 1.32 -15.83 -3.72
CA PHE A 60 0.39 -15.31 -4.71
C PHE A 60 -0.42 -16.44 -5.34
N ASP A 61 -1.73 -16.28 -5.38
CA ASP A 61 -2.68 -17.29 -5.86
C ASP A 61 -3.93 -16.60 -6.46
N GLY A 62 -3.67 -15.61 -7.32
CA GLY A 62 -4.70 -14.80 -7.96
C GLY A 62 -4.93 -13.45 -7.29
N ILE A 63 -5.49 -12.52 -8.07
CA ILE A 63 -5.78 -11.15 -7.64
C ILE A 63 -6.91 -11.19 -6.60
N GLU A 64 -7.90 -12.06 -6.78
CA GLU A 64 -9.07 -12.18 -5.92
C GLU A 64 -8.68 -12.55 -4.48
N LYS A 65 -7.70 -13.45 -4.32
CA LYS A 65 -7.18 -13.82 -2.99
C LYS A 65 -6.33 -12.72 -2.36
N LEU A 66 -5.55 -12.02 -3.18
CA LEU A 66 -4.78 -10.86 -2.73
C LEU A 66 -5.70 -9.75 -2.22
N GLU A 67 -6.72 -9.40 -3.00
CA GLU A 67 -7.72 -8.41 -2.64
C GLU A 67 -8.53 -8.84 -1.40
N ALA A 68 -8.90 -10.11 -1.29
CA ALA A 68 -9.56 -10.62 -0.08
C ALA A 68 -8.68 -10.50 1.18
N LEU A 69 -7.38 -10.78 1.07
CA LEU A 69 -6.44 -10.58 2.19
C LEU A 69 -6.28 -9.10 2.52
N ILE A 70 -6.18 -8.24 1.51
CA ILE A 70 -6.12 -6.79 1.70
C ILE A 70 -7.38 -6.29 2.41
N ALA A 71 -8.56 -6.70 1.96
CA ALA A 71 -9.84 -6.34 2.56
C ALA A 71 -9.91 -6.78 4.03
N ASP A 72 -9.45 -7.99 4.35
CA ASP A 72 -9.34 -8.45 5.74
C ASP A 72 -8.42 -7.57 6.57
N CYS A 73 -7.22 -7.24 6.06
CA CYS A 73 -6.28 -6.35 6.74
C CYS A 73 -6.90 -4.98 7.05
N LEU A 74 -7.55 -4.38 6.05
CA LEU A 74 -8.21 -3.07 6.18
C LEU A 74 -9.37 -3.13 7.18
N SER A 75 -10.19 -4.19 7.14
CA SER A 75 -11.32 -4.39 8.07
C SER A 75 -10.87 -4.53 9.52
N LEU A 76 -9.65 -5.04 9.74
CA LEU A 76 -9.03 -5.20 11.04
C LEU A 76 -8.28 -3.93 11.50
N GLY A 77 -8.35 -2.85 10.73
CA GLY A 77 -7.78 -1.55 11.09
C GLY A 77 -6.34 -1.33 10.66
N ALA A 78 -5.79 -2.16 9.78
CA ALA A 78 -4.49 -1.88 9.18
C ALA A 78 -4.61 -0.78 8.13
N GLN A 79 -3.56 0.02 8.01
CA GLN A 79 -3.39 0.93 6.88
C GLN A 79 -2.52 0.25 5.83
N LEU A 80 -2.99 0.23 4.58
CA LEU A 80 -2.26 -0.32 3.44
C LEU A 80 -1.42 0.77 2.76
N PHE A 81 -0.20 0.39 2.40
CA PHE A 81 0.68 1.10 1.47
C PHE A 81 0.91 0.13 0.32
N ASP A 82 0.08 0.19 -0.71
CA ASP A 82 -0.03 -0.92 -1.66
C ASP A 82 1.26 -1.07 -2.51
N PRO A 83 2.05 -2.16 -2.36
CA PRO A 83 3.25 -2.35 -3.18
C PRO A 83 2.94 -2.87 -4.59
N HIS A 84 1.67 -3.15 -4.89
CA HIS A 84 1.20 -3.68 -6.19
C HIS A 84 0.61 -2.59 -7.08
N THR A 85 0.60 -1.33 -6.64
CA THR A 85 0.24 -0.18 -7.46
C THR A 85 1.46 0.53 -8.04
N ILE A 86 1.26 1.27 -9.12
CA ILE A 86 2.28 2.16 -9.70
C ILE A 86 2.04 3.63 -9.34
N TYR A 87 0.88 3.95 -8.73
CA TYR A 87 0.44 5.31 -8.44
C TYR A 87 0.89 5.76 -7.05
N VAL A 88 1.29 7.03 -6.91
CA VAL A 88 1.77 7.55 -5.62
C VAL A 88 0.63 7.60 -4.60
N GLU A 89 -0.59 7.87 -5.05
CA GLU A 89 -1.79 7.97 -4.22
C GLU A 89 -2.06 6.67 -3.46
N ASP A 90 -2.07 5.53 -4.17
CA ASP A 90 -2.36 4.22 -3.59
C ASP A 90 -1.19 3.66 -2.76
N GLY A 91 0.03 4.15 -3.01
CA GLY A 91 1.27 3.71 -2.34
C GLY A 91 1.49 4.29 -0.93
N GLY A 92 0.57 5.12 -0.40
CA GLY A 92 0.67 5.61 0.97
C GLY A 92 0.08 6.97 1.29
N LEU A 93 -0.29 7.75 0.27
CA LEU A 93 -0.93 9.06 0.46
C LEU A 93 -2.46 8.94 0.59
N GLY A 94 -3.03 7.85 0.09
CA GLY A 94 -4.45 7.49 0.18
C GLY A 94 -5.38 8.26 -0.76
N LEU A 95 -5.04 9.48 -1.15
CA LEU A 95 -5.90 10.35 -1.96
C LEU A 95 -5.10 11.18 -2.96
N VAL A 96 -5.77 11.59 -4.05
CA VAL A 96 -5.26 12.62 -4.95
C VAL A 96 -5.22 13.95 -4.17
N ASP A 97 -4.02 14.45 -3.93
CA ASP A 97 -3.78 15.71 -3.22
C ASP A 97 -3.62 16.86 -4.23
N ALA A 98 -4.56 17.81 -4.20
CA ALA A 98 -4.52 19.00 -5.05
C ALA A 98 -3.23 19.82 -4.86
N GLY A 99 -2.66 19.83 -3.65
CA GLY A 99 -1.37 20.46 -3.37
C GLY A 99 -0.23 19.79 -4.12
N GLN A 100 -0.24 18.47 -4.25
CA GLN A 100 0.77 17.73 -5.02
C GLN A 100 0.62 17.95 -6.53
N VAL A 101 -0.61 18.01 -7.03
CA VAL A 101 -0.86 18.33 -8.44
C VAL A 101 -0.41 19.75 -8.75
N ALA A 102 -0.71 20.73 -7.90
CA ALA A 102 -0.26 22.12 -8.05
C ALA A 102 1.27 22.23 -7.96
N ALA A 103 1.90 21.51 -7.04
CA ALA A 103 3.35 21.46 -6.94
C ALA A 103 3.99 20.86 -8.21
N LYS A 104 3.40 19.80 -8.79
CA LYS A 104 3.87 19.24 -10.06
C LYS A 104 3.68 20.23 -11.22
N ALA A 105 2.55 20.94 -11.27
CA ALA A 105 2.31 21.97 -12.29
C ALA A 105 3.36 23.09 -12.26
N SER A 106 3.75 23.53 -11.06
CA SER A 106 4.74 24.59 -10.87
C SER A 106 6.16 24.13 -11.21
N ASN A 107 6.55 22.92 -10.77
CA ASN A 107 7.93 22.44 -10.88
C ASN A 107 8.21 21.60 -12.13
N ASP A 108 7.19 21.05 -12.78
CA ASP A 108 7.27 20.21 -13.97
C ASP A 108 6.12 20.54 -14.94
N PRO A 109 6.05 21.79 -15.47
CA PRO A 109 4.95 22.23 -16.32
C PRO A 109 4.84 21.41 -17.62
N ALA A 110 5.96 20.88 -18.12
CA ALA A 110 6.00 20.01 -19.30
C ALA A 110 5.61 18.55 -18.98
N GLY A 111 5.48 18.17 -17.71
CA GLY A 111 5.09 16.82 -17.29
C GLY A 111 6.12 15.73 -17.59
N LEU A 112 7.41 16.08 -17.67
CA LEU A 112 8.49 15.17 -18.08
C LEU A 112 9.06 14.36 -16.91
N LEU A 113 8.86 14.81 -15.67
CA LEU A 113 9.36 14.12 -14.50
C LEU A 113 8.44 12.96 -14.13
N ASN A 114 8.90 11.75 -14.45
CA ASN A 114 8.28 10.46 -14.11
C ASN A 114 6.79 10.38 -14.50
N PRO A 115 6.46 10.49 -15.80
CA PRO A 115 5.09 10.50 -16.28
C PRO A 115 4.35 9.20 -15.91
N GLY A 116 3.06 9.32 -15.62
CA GLY A 116 2.19 8.19 -15.27
C GLY A 116 2.13 7.84 -13.77
N LYS A 117 2.98 8.44 -12.93
CA LYS A 117 3.02 8.14 -11.48
C LYS A 117 1.97 8.85 -10.63
N LEU A 118 1.65 10.10 -10.96
CA LEU A 118 0.67 10.90 -10.22
C LEU A 118 -0.66 10.86 -10.99
N ARG A 119 -1.66 10.15 -10.47
CA ARG A 119 -2.98 10.02 -11.12
C ARG A 119 -3.64 11.39 -11.27
N GLY A 120 -3.61 12.21 -10.23
CA GLY A 120 -4.16 13.57 -10.27
C GLY A 120 -3.59 14.45 -11.38
N TRP A 121 -2.32 14.22 -11.77
CA TRP A 121 -1.73 14.90 -12.93
C TRP A 121 -2.39 14.49 -14.24
N LEU A 122 -2.64 13.19 -14.44
CA LEU A 122 -3.24 12.69 -15.68
C LEU A 122 -4.68 13.18 -15.84
N GLU A 123 -5.40 13.34 -14.73
CA GLU A 123 -6.82 13.71 -14.69
C GLU A 123 -7.05 15.24 -14.74
N ARG A 124 -6.01 16.06 -14.63
CA ARG A 124 -6.11 17.53 -14.55
C ARG A 124 -6.94 18.16 -15.68
N ASN A 125 -6.81 17.65 -16.91
CA ASN A 125 -7.54 18.17 -18.08
C ASN A 125 -9.03 17.74 -18.11
N GLN A 126 -9.43 16.73 -17.32
CA GLN A 126 -10.83 16.32 -17.20
C GLN A 126 -11.58 17.19 -16.19
N LEU A 127 -10.88 17.67 -15.16
CA LEU A 127 -11.44 18.58 -14.15
C LEU A 127 -11.75 19.98 -14.73
N GLU A 128 -10.96 20.45 -15.68
CA GLU A 128 -11.18 21.75 -16.35
C GLU A 128 -12.35 21.76 -17.34
N ARG A 129 -12.79 20.59 -17.84
CA ARG A 129 -13.88 20.49 -18.83
C ARG A 129 -15.28 20.37 -18.23
N ASN A 130 -15.37 20.19 -16.91
CA ASN A 130 -16.64 20.05 -16.18
C ASN A 130 -16.98 21.29 -15.34
N GLN A 131 -16.31 22.42 -15.60
CA GLN A 131 -16.66 23.77 -15.12
C GLN A 131 -17.17 24.61 -16.28
#